data_AF-A0A0R2CQP5-F1
#
_entry.id   AF-A0A0R2CQP5-F1
#
_cell.length_a   1.000
_cell.length_b   1.000
_cell.length_c   1.000
_cell.angle_alpha   90.00
_cell.angle_beta   90.00
_cell.angle_gamma   90.00
#
_symmetry.space_group_name_H-M   'P 1'
#
loop_
_entity.id
_entity.type
_entity.pdbx_description
1 polymer ?
#
loop_
_entity_poly.entity_id
_entity_poly.type
_entity_poly.pdbx_seq_one_letter_code
_entity_poly.pdbx_strand_id
1 'polypeptide(L)'
;MLINLLVLIVVFITAFLGGYLVSHRNKTFLSLDPTTDSVVHNVANWGGISLLFIALLGVVSLFLQNSIFIIIVLLIATVVATTIQFILFNHLKIK
;
A
#
# COMPACT_ATOMS: atom_id res chain seq x y z
N MET A 1 -23.44 -1.20 5.59
CA MET A 1 -23.10 -2.62 5.32
C MET A 1 -22.16 -2.77 4.11
N LEU A 2 -22.42 -2.16 2.94
CA LEU A 2 -21.51 -2.23 1.79
C LEU A 2 -20.15 -1.55 2.03
N ILE A 3 -20.14 -0.34 2.62
CA ILE A 3 -18.90 0.42 2.85
C ILE A 3 -17.93 -0.31 3.79
N ASN A 4 -18.44 -1.02 4.80
CA ASN A 4 -17.60 -1.82 5.70
C ASN A 4 -16.93 -2.98 4.96
N LEU A 5 -17.62 -3.58 4.00
CA LEU A 5 -17.07 -4.63 3.16
C LEU A 5 -15.96 -4.09 2.25
N LEU A 6 -16.15 -2.90 1.67
CA LEU A 6 -15.10 -2.21 0.90
C LEU A 6 -13.87 -1.91 1.76
N VAL A 7 -14.06 -1.39 2.97
CA VAL A 7 -12.96 -1.14 3.91
C VAL A 7 -12.23 -2.43 4.25
N LEU A 8 -12.95 -3.52 4.51
CA LEU A 8 -12.37 -4.82 4.83
C LEU A 8 -11.51 -5.34 3.66
N ILE A 9 -11.99 -5.23 2.42
CA ILE A 9 -11.20 -5.55 1.22
C ILE A 9 -9.94 -4.68 1.15
N VAL A 10 -10.08 -3.36 1.35
CA VAL A 10 -8.94 -2.43 1.34
C VAL A 10 -7.92 -2.81 2.40
N VAL A 11 -8.33 -3.14 3.63
CA VAL A 11 -7.44 -3.61 4.70
C VAL A 11 -6.64 -4.83 4.27
N PHE A 12 -7.28 -5.84 3.69
CA PHE A 12 -6.58 -7.03 3.23
C PHE A 12 -5.58 -6.73 2.12
N ILE A 13 -5.97 -5.92 1.14
CA ILE A 13 -5.12 -5.56 -0.01
C ILE A 13 -3.92 -4.74 0.48
N THR A 14 -4.13 -3.70 1.28
CA THR A 14 -3.05 -2.83 1.76
C THR A 14 -2.14 -3.55 2.75
N ALA A 15 -2.68 -4.43 3.59
CA ALA A 15 -1.87 -5.30 4.46
C ALA A 15 -0.98 -6.25 3.64
N PHE A 16 -1.55 -6.91 2.64
CA PHE A 16 -0.82 -7.84 1.78
C PHE A 16 0.26 -7.12 0.96
N LEU A 17 -0.10 -6.05 0.26
CA LEU A 17 0.85 -5.27 -0.56
C LEU A 17 1.93 -4.61 0.29
N GLY A 18 1.54 -4.00 1.42
CA GLY A 18 2.48 -3.39 2.35
C GLY A 18 3.46 -4.41 2.91
N GLY A 19 2.96 -5.56 3.37
CA GLY A 19 3.80 -6.66 3.86
C GLY A 19 4.72 -7.22 2.77
N TYR A 20 4.22 -7.36 1.55
CA TYR A 20 4.99 -7.82 0.40
C TYR A 20 6.16 -6.87 0.08
N LEU A 21 5.88 -5.56 -0.04
CA LEU A 21 6.88 -4.52 -0.31
C LEU A 21 7.95 -4.45 0.79
N VAL A 22 7.55 -4.44 2.06
CA VAL A 22 8.50 -4.42 3.18
C VAL A 22 9.35 -5.69 3.23
N SER A 23 8.76 -6.86 2.96
CA SER A 23 9.50 -8.13 2.94
C SER A 23 10.51 -8.21 1.80
N HIS A 24 10.19 -7.60 0.64
CA HIS A 24 11.03 -7.62 -0.55
C HIS A 24 11.93 -6.38 -0.70
N ARG A 25 12.01 -5.49 0.30
CA ARG A 25 12.86 -4.27 0.24
C ARG A 25 14.35 -4.53 -0.04
N ASN A 26 14.84 -5.73 0.26
CA ASN A 26 16.23 -6.16 0.07
C ASN A 26 16.36 -7.33 -0.92
N LYS A 27 15.33 -7.62 -1.71
CA LYS A 27 15.32 -8.73 -2.67
C LYS A 27 14.71 -8.25 -3.98
N THR A 28 15.19 -8.76 -5.09
CA THR A 28 14.61 -8.48 -6.41
C THR A 28 13.16 -8.95 -6.44
N PHE A 29 12.25 -8.09 -6.92
CA PHE A 29 10.83 -8.43 -7.07
C PHE A 29 10.30 -7.79 -8.34
N LEU A 30 9.43 -8.47 -9.10
CA LEU A 30 8.84 -7.93 -10.34
C LEU A 30 9.89 -7.33 -11.31
N SER A 31 11.05 -7.97 -11.48
CA SER A 31 12.17 -7.44 -12.30
C SER A 31 12.74 -6.08 -11.86
N LEU A 32 12.32 -5.59 -10.69
CA LEU A 32 12.86 -4.42 -10.01
C LEU A 32 13.90 -4.90 -9.00
N ASP A 33 15.09 -4.31 -9.05
CA ASP A 33 16.13 -4.58 -8.07
C ASP A 33 16.28 -3.39 -7.10
N PRO A 34 15.60 -3.43 -5.93
CA PRO A 34 15.68 -2.37 -4.94
C PRO A 34 17.09 -2.23 -4.31
N THR A 35 18.03 -3.13 -4.57
CA THR A 35 19.42 -2.96 -4.10
C THR A 35 20.24 -2.07 -5.02
N THR A 36 19.79 -1.90 -6.27
CA THR A 36 20.49 -1.11 -7.30
C THR A 36 19.85 0.27 -7.52
N ASP A 37 18.58 0.42 -7.16
CA ASP A 37 17.81 1.65 -7.35
C ASP A 37 17.27 2.17 -6.01
N SER A 38 17.79 3.32 -5.59
CA SER A 38 17.43 3.97 -4.31
C SER A 38 15.96 4.44 -4.27
N VAL A 39 15.36 4.74 -5.43
CA VAL A 39 13.94 5.12 -5.52
C VAL A 39 13.08 3.89 -5.26
N VAL A 40 13.38 2.77 -5.91
CA VAL A 40 12.67 1.51 -5.71
C VAL A 40 12.84 1.02 -4.27
N HIS A 41 14.03 1.15 -3.69
CA HIS A 41 14.28 0.83 -2.28
C HIS A 41 13.39 1.65 -1.34
N ASN A 42 13.38 2.98 -1.52
CA ASN A 42 12.60 3.88 -0.69
C ASN A 42 11.10 3.62 -0.84
N VAL A 43 10.62 3.33 -2.05
CA VAL A 43 9.21 2.98 -2.28
C VAL A 43 8.86 1.64 -1.65
N ALA A 44 9.73 0.63 -1.76
CA ALA A 44 9.51 -0.66 -1.10
C ALA A 44 9.46 -0.53 0.43
N ASN A 45 10.32 0.31 1.01
CA ASN A 45 10.36 0.52 2.46
C ASN A 45 9.24 1.47 2.94
N TRP A 46 9.26 2.74 2.52
CA TRP A 46 8.29 3.75 2.96
C TRP A 46 6.90 3.53 2.38
N GLY A 47 6.81 3.13 1.11
CA GLY A 47 5.54 2.76 0.49
C GLY A 47 4.93 1.53 1.16
N GLY A 48 5.75 0.52 1.46
CA GLY A 48 5.31 -0.66 2.20
C GLY A 48 4.81 -0.33 3.61
N ILE A 49 5.57 0.46 4.38
CA ILE A 49 5.20 0.90 5.74
C ILE A 49 3.91 1.73 5.72
N SER A 50 3.78 2.66 4.76
CA SER A 50 2.57 3.50 4.66
C SER A 50 1.31 2.68 4.35
N LEU A 51 1.40 1.66 3.48
CA LEU A 51 0.30 0.75 3.23
C LEU A 51 -0.11 -0.07 4.46
N LEU A 52 0.87 -0.55 5.24
CA LEU A 52 0.59 -1.24 6.51
C LEU A 52 -0.09 -0.31 7.53
N PHE A 53 0.34 0.96 7.59
CA PHE A 53 -0.30 1.96 8.45
C PHE A 53 -1.75 2.23 8.04
N ILE A 54 -2.00 2.33 6.73
CA ILE A 54 -3.35 2.49 6.18
C ILE A 54 -4.23 1.27 6.48
N ALA A 55 -3.68 0.05 6.41
CA ALA A 55 -4.39 -1.16 6.80
C ALA A 55 -4.84 -1.10 8.28
N LEU A 56 -3.96 -0.63 9.16
CA LEU A 56 -4.27 -0.45 10.58
C LEU A 56 -5.36 0.60 10.80
N LEU A 57 -5.29 1.76 10.11
CA LEU A 57 -6.36 2.76 10.14
C LEU A 57 -7.69 2.21 9.61
N GLY A 58 -7.65 1.37 8.58
CA GLY A 58 -8.82 0.68 8.05
C GLY A 58 -9.48 -0.22 9.09
N VAL A 59 -8.70 -1.02 9.83
CA VAL A 59 -9.20 -1.82 10.96
C VAL A 59 -9.85 -0.93 12.02
N VAL A 60 -9.18 0.15 12.44
CA VAL A 60 -9.73 1.10 13.42
C VAL A 60 -11.04 1.73 12.94
N SER A 61 -11.13 2.04 11.64
CA SER A 61 -12.33 2.65 11.06
C SER A 61 -13.57 1.73 11.13
N LEU A 62 -13.37 0.41 11.07
CA LEU A 62 -14.46 -0.57 11.21
C LEU A 62 -15.06 -0.58 12.62
N PHE A 63 -14.25 -0.31 13.65
CA PHE A 63 -14.72 -0.24 15.04
C PHE A 63 -15.41 1.09 15.35
N LEU A 64 -14.86 2.21 14.86
CA LEU A 64 -15.42 3.54 15.11
C LEU A 64 -16.73 3.80 14.36
N GLN A 65 -16.97 3.08 13.25
CA GLN A 65 -18.15 3.23 12.40
C GLN A 65 -18.44 4.69 11.97
N ASN A 66 -17.41 5.53 11.93
CA ASN A 66 -17.52 6.93 11.52
C ASN A 66 -17.36 7.03 10.00
N SER A 67 -18.45 7.36 9.30
CA SER A 67 -18.49 7.43 7.83
C SER A 67 -17.46 8.39 7.25
N ILE A 68 -17.23 9.55 7.87
CA ILE A 68 -16.26 10.54 7.38
C ILE A 68 -14.85 9.96 7.48
N PHE A 69 -14.52 9.33 8.60
CA PHE A 69 -13.22 8.71 8.80
C PHE A 69 -12.98 7.57 7.80
N ILE A 70 -13.99 6.72 7.55
CA ILE A 70 -13.91 5.66 6.54
C ILE A 70 -13.62 6.23 5.15
N ILE A 71 -14.32 7.27 4.73
CA ILE A 71 -14.11 7.90 3.42
C ILE A 71 -12.69 8.45 3.29
N ILE A 72 -12.17 9.10 4.34
CA ILE A 72 -10.80 9.61 4.37
C ILE A 72 -9.79 8.47 4.22
N VAL A 73 -9.97 7.37 4.96
CA VAL A 73 -9.09 6.19 4.87
C VAL A 73 -9.10 5.60 3.46
N LEU A 74 -10.28 5.47 2.84
CA LEU A 74 -10.40 4.95 1.47
C LEU A 74 -9.72 5.87 0.43
N LEU A 75 -9.88 7.18 0.56
CA LEU A 75 -9.23 8.16 -0.32
C LEU A 75 -7.70 8.08 -0.19
N ILE A 76 -7.18 8.10 1.04
CA ILE A 76 -5.73 8.01 1.30
C ILE A 76 -5.18 6.69 0.77
N ALA A 77 -5.86 5.56 1.03
CA ALA A 77 -5.47 4.25 0.52
C ALA A 77 -5.32 4.25 -1.00
N THR A 78 -6.29 4.84 -1.70
CA THR A 78 -6.30 4.91 -3.16
C THR A 78 -5.15 5.76 -3.70
N VAL A 79 -4.94 6.96 -3.13
CA VAL A 79 -3.86 7.86 -3.56
C VAL A 79 -2.48 7.24 -3.33
N VAL A 80 -2.24 6.68 -2.14
CA VAL A 80 -0.95 6.08 -1.78
C VAL A 80 -0.67 4.85 -2.64
N ALA A 81 -1.63 3.93 -2.77
CA ALA A 81 -1.44 2.73 -3.58
C ALA A 81 -1.18 3.06 -5.05
N THR A 82 -1.93 4.01 -5.62
CA THR A 82 -1.75 4.45 -7.02
C THR A 82 -0.39 5.11 -7.23
N THR A 83 0.05 5.95 -6.29
CA THR A 83 1.37 6.61 -6.35
C THR A 83 2.49 5.59 -6.32
N ILE A 84 2.44 4.63 -5.39
CA ILE A 84 3.42 3.54 -5.30
C ILE A 84 3.46 2.74 -6.61
N GLN A 85 2.30 2.34 -7.13
CA GLN A 85 2.22 1.61 -8.40
C GLN A 85 2.83 2.41 -9.54
N PHE A 86 2.47 3.69 -9.68
CA PHE A 86 3.00 4.54 -10.74
C PHE A 86 4.53 4.63 -10.69
N ILE A 87 5.12 4.82 -9.51
CA ILE A 87 6.57 4.88 -9.36
C ILE A 87 7.23 3.55 -9.73
N LEU A 88 6.68 2.44 -9.24
CA LEU A 88 7.19 1.09 -9.54
C LEU A 88 7.12 0.79 -11.04
N PHE A 89 6.00 1.12 -11.70
CA PHE A 89 5.84 0.93 -13.15
C PHE A 89 6.82 1.79 -13.96
N ASN A 90 7.07 3.03 -13.55
CA ASN A 90 8.02 3.89 -14.24
C ASN A 90 9.47 3.36 -14.16
N HIS A 91 9.82 2.66 -13.09
CA HIS A 91 11.15 2.07 -12.91
C HIS A 91 11.21 0.61 -13.38
N LEU A 92 10.08 0.05 -13.84
CA LEU A 92 9.99 -1.29 -14.37
C LEU A 92 10.70 -1.35 -15.72
N LYS A 93 11.87 -1.99 -15.74
CA LYS A 93 12.60 -2.28 -16.98
C LYS A 93 11.91 -3.44 -17.69
N ILE A 94 10.85 -3.15 -18.43
CA ILE A 94 10.30 -4.10 -19.40
C ILE A 94 11.33 -4.20 -20.52
N LYS A 95 12.10 -5.29 -20.51
CA LYS A 95 12.93 -5.69 -21.66
C LYS A 95 12.06 -6.34 -22.72
#